data_AF-A0A816YNP7-F1
#
_entry.id   AF-A0A816YNP7-F1
#
_cell.length_a   1.000
_cell.length_b   1.000
_cell.length_c   1.000
_cell.angle_alpha   90.00
_cell.angle_beta   90.00
_cell.angle_gamma   90.00
#
_symmetry.space_group_name_H-M   'P 1'
#
loop_
_entity.id
_entity.type
_entity.pdbx_description
1 polymer ?
#
loop_
_entity_poly.entity_id
_entity_poly.type
_entity_poly.pdbx_seq_one_letter_code
_entity_poly.pdbx_strand_id
1 'polypeptide(L)'
;PQSKLTSCLTNLQPTIVPIVPQQKTIKIDLKSFITPAQKRFLNNKTSITISRTQLPIVPAYAMTTHKCQGKTLPYGIIDLVPPPYSKSDLANVYVPISRFTSRNTMSILRHFPRSVLDQKPHPDMISELKRLENLYEQNQDII
;
A
#
# COMPACT_ATOMS: atom_id res chain seq x y z
N PRO A 1 -1.05 -15.61 -17.80
CA PRO A 1 -0.07 -16.07 -16.77
C PRO A 1 -0.33 -17.54 -16.40
N GLN A 2 0.47 -18.48 -16.91
CA GLN A 2 0.44 -19.88 -16.49
C GLN A 2 0.93 -19.98 -15.04
N SER A 3 0.01 -20.13 -14.08
CA SER A 3 0.38 -20.48 -12.71
C SER A 3 0.74 -21.96 -12.67
N LYS A 4 2.01 -22.30 -12.41
CA LYS A 4 2.40 -23.66 -12.02
C LYS A 4 1.71 -23.98 -10.69
N LEU A 5 0.53 -24.59 -10.77
CA LEU A 5 -0.13 -25.22 -9.63
C LEU A 5 0.66 -26.49 -9.30
N THR A 6 1.48 -26.45 -8.25
CA THR A 6 2.19 -27.62 -7.69
C THR A 6 1.30 -28.50 -6.82
N SER A 7 -0.02 -28.27 -6.80
CA SER A 7 -0.95 -29.02 -5.97
C SER A 7 -1.48 -30.25 -6.71
N CYS A 8 -1.51 -31.39 -6.01
CA CYS A 8 -2.04 -32.70 -6.44
C CYS A 8 -3.56 -32.72 -6.70
N LEU A 9 -4.18 -31.60 -7.05
CA LEU A 9 -5.61 -31.46 -7.31
C LEU A 9 -5.89 -31.72 -8.78
N THR A 10 -5.85 -33.00 -9.18
CA THR A 10 -6.34 -33.44 -10.48
C THR A 10 -7.85 -33.72 -10.41
N ASN A 11 -8.58 -33.49 -11.50
CA ASN A 11 -10.03 -33.74 -11.64
C ASN A 11 -10.99 -32.77 -10.92
N LEU A 12 -10.70 -31.46 -10.95
CA LEU A 12 -11.66 -30.44 -10.50
C LEU A 12 -12.71 -30.16 -11.58
N GLN A 13 -13.97 -29.97 -11.16
CA GLN A 13 -15.05 -29.49 -12.04
C GLN A 13 -14.69 -28.11 -12.63
N PRO A 14 -15.09 -27.80 -13.88
CA PRO A 14 -14.76 -26.52 -14.54
C PRO A 14 -15.23 -25.26 -13.79
N THR A 15 -16.20 -25.41 -12.88
CA THR A 15 -16.77 -24.34 -12.06
C THR A 15 -15.99 -24.07 -10.77
N ILE A 16 -14.98 -24.88 -10.44
CA ILE A 16 -14.22 -24.77 -9.20
C ILE A 16 -12.88 -24.06 -9.46
N VAL A 17 -12.67 -22.93 -8.79
CA VAL A 17 -11.39 -22.23 -8.79
C VAL A 17 -10.63 -22.61 -7.52
N PRO A 18 -9.57 -23.46 -7.60
CA PRO A 18 -8.83 -23.87 -6.42
C PRO A 18 -7.99 -22.71 -5.88
N ILE A 19 -8.22 -22.35 -4.62
CA ILE A 19 -7.36 -21.42 -3.88
C ILE A 19 -6.35 -22.27 -3.11
N VAL A 20 -5.14 -22.38 -3.64
CA VAL A 20 -4.07 -23.15 -3.02
C VAL A 20 -3.20 -22.26 -2.13
N PRO A 21 -2.61 -22.80 -1.04
CA PRO A 21 -1.63 -22.07 -0.25
C PRO A 21 -0.45 -21.62 -1.12
N GLN A 22 -0.09 -20.34 -0.98
CA GLN A 22 1.07 -19.74 -1.62
C GLN A 22 2.16 -19.48 -0.58
N GLN A 23 3.39 -19.85 -0.93
CA GLN A 23 4.56 -19.50 -0.14
C GLN A 23 5.10 -18.13 -0.58
N LYS A 24 5.28 -17.22 0.37
CA LYS A 24 5.98 -15.96 0.19
C LYS A 24 7.17 -15.89 1.13
N THR A 25 8.32 -15.53 0.57
CA THR A 25 9.57 -15.40 1.32
C THR A 25 9.95 -13.93 1.40
N ILE A 26 10.20 -13.46 2.61
CA ILE A 26 10.60 -12.08 2.91
C ILE A 26 11.99 -12.14 3.53
N LYS A 27 12.92 -11.37 2.97
CA LYS A 27 14.25 -11.17 3.54
C LYS A 27 14.27 -9.84 4.27
N ILE A 28 14.61 -9.89 5.56
CA ILE A 28 14.67 -8.73 6.44
C ILE A 28 16.14 -8.46 6.74
N ASP A 29 16.63 -7.26 6.40
CA ASP A 29 17.94 -6.76 6.82
C ASP A 29 17.82 -6.24 8.26
N LEU A 30 18.76 -6.68 9.10
CA LEU A 30 18.77 -6.41 10.53
C LEU A 30 19.87 -5.43 10.93
N LYS A 31 20.63 -4.88 9.99
CA LYS A 31 21.73 -3.95 10.28
C LYS A 31 21.30 -2.79 11.16
N SER A 32 20.08 -2.28 10.99
CA SER A 32 19.53 -1.17 11.79
C SER A 32 18.98 -1.58 13.15
N PHE A 33 18.77 -2.87 13.40
CA PHE A 33 18.11 -3.39 14.61
C PHE A 33 19.07 -4.13 15.56
N ILE A 34 20.30 -4.40 15.13
CA ILE A 34 21.26 -5.22 15.85
C ILE A 34 22.45 -4.35 16.30
N THR A 35 22.76 -4.41 17.59
CA THR A 35 23.97 -3.78 18.15
C THR A 35 25.24 -4.57 17.80
N PRO A 36 26.44 -3.96 17.80
CA PRO A 36 27.70 -4.68 17.53
C PRO A 36 27.93 -5.91 18.42
N ALA A 37 27.46 -5.88 19.67
CA ALA A 37 27.52 -7.02 20.59
C ALA A 37 26.60 -8.17 20.14
N GLN A 38 25.35 -7.87 19.79
CA GLN A 38 24.40 -8.86 19.24
C GLN A 38 24.85 -9.41 17.88
N LYS A 39 25.55 -8.61 17.07
CA LYS A 39 26.09 -9.03 15.77
C LYS A 39 27.14 -10.15 15.91
N ARG A 40 27.94 -10.10 16.97
CA ARG A 40 28.91 -11.18 17.32
C ARG A 40 28.18 -12.45 17.74
N PHE A 41 27.11 -12.32 18.53
CA PHE A 41 26.27 -13.46 18.93
C PHE A 41 25.54 -14.12 17.74
N LEU A 42 25.15 -13.34 16.72
CA LEU A 42 24.53 -13.84 15.48
C LEU A 42 25.53 -14.33 14.41
N ASN A 43 26.81 -14.58 14.75
CA ASN A 43 27.85 -14.99 13.78
C ASN A 43 27.92 -14.06 12.56
N ASN A 44 27.82 -12.74 12.77
CA ASN A 44 27.78 -11.72 11.72
C ASN A 44 26.61 -11.86 10.71
N LYS A 45 25.58 -12.64 11.01
CA LYS A 45 24.38 -12.73 10.18
C LYS A 45 23.56 -11.45 10.30
N THR A 46 23.50 -10.69 9.21
CA THR A 46 22.82 -9.39 9.14
C THR A 46 21.45 -9.45 8.48
N SER A 47 20.97 -10.64 8.09
CA SER A 47 19.64 -10.79 7.55
C SER A 47 18.97 -12.09 8.01
N ILE A 48 17.67 -12.02 8.24
CA ILE A 48 16.81 -13.18 8.46
C ILE A 48 15.92 -13.33 7.24
N THR A 49 15.69 -14.56 6.82
CA THR A 49 14.75 -14.90 5.76
C THR A 49 13.59 -15.65 6.39
N ILE A 50 12.37 -15.13 6.21
CA ILE A 50 11.13 -15.70 6.75
C ILE A 50 10.30 -16.16 5.56
N SER A 51 9.89 -17.43 5.56
CA SER A 51 8.94 -17.97 4.58
C SER A 51 7.59 -18.18 5.25
N ARG A 52 6.52 -17.73 4.60
CA ARG A 52 5.14 -17.94 5.05
C ARG A 52 4.34 -18.63 3.94
N THR A 53 3.73 -19.76 4.27
CA THR A 53 2.76 -20.45 3.42
C THR A 53 1.36 -20.16 3.93
N GLN A 54 0.51 -19.55 3.09
CA GLN A 54 -0.86 -19.22 3.46
C GLN A 54 -1.79 -19.23 2.24
N LEU A 55 -3.10 -19.34 2.46
CA LEU A 55 -4.07 -19.04 1.40
C LEU A 55 -3.92 -17.57 0.98
N PRO A 56 -3.93 -17.25 -0.34
CA PRO A 56 -3.81 -15.88 -0.84
C PRO A 56 -5.13 -15.10 -0.69
N ILE A 57 -5.72 -15.15 0.50
CA ILE A 57 -6.96 -14.45 0.86
C ILE A 57 -6.66 -13.42 1.93
N VAL A 58 -7.33 -12.27 1.85
CA VAL A 58 -7.29 -11.22 2.86
C VAL A 58 -8.73 -10.79 3.15
N PRO A 59 -9.06 -10.43 4.40
CA PRO A 59 -10.34 -9.81 4.70
C PRO A 59 -10.52 -8.57 3.81
N ALA A 60 -11.62 -8.51 3.05
CA ALA A 60 -11.86 -7.43 2.10
C ALA A 60 -12.70 -6.28 2.70
N TYR A 61 -13.17 -6.42 3.94
CA TYR A 61 -14.07 -5.45 4.56
C TYR A 61 -13.39 -4.13 4.92
N ALA A 62 -12.10 -4.16 5.23
CA ALA A 62 -11.30 -2.98 5.52
C ALA A 62 -10.01 -3.02 4.70
N MET A 63 -9.67 -1.91 4.08
CA MET A 63 -8.48 -1.77 3.25
C MET A 63 -7.69 -0.56 3.71
N THR A 64 -6.37 -0.74 3.86
CA THR A 64 -5.49 0.37 4.20
C THR A 64 -5.37 1.34 3.02
N THR A 65 -5.03 2.60 3.32
CA THR A 65 -4.79 3.63 2.30
C THR A 65 -3.82 3.18 1.21
N HIS A 66 -2.70 2.56 1.58
CA HIS A 66 -1.74 2.08 0.60
C HIS A 66 -2.30 0.94 -0.27
N LYS A 67 -3.16 0.08 0.29
CA LYS A 67 -3.74 -1.04 -0.43
C LYS A 67 -4.84 -0.61 -1.39
N CYS A 68 -5.51 0.52 -1.11
CA CYS A 68 -6.53 1.09 -1.97
C CYS A 68 -5.97 1.94 -3.11
N GLN A 69 -4.70 2.33 -3.06
CA GLN A 69 -4.05 3.12 -4.12
C GLN A 69 -4.18 2.44 -5.49
N GLY A 70 -4.55 3.25 -6.50
CA GLY A 70 -4.77 2.75 -7.87
C GLY A 70 -6.09 2.02 -8.08
N LYS A 71 -6.95 1.92 -7.06
CA LYS A 71 -8.31 1.37 -7.19
C LYS A 71 -9.35 2.47 -7.30
N THR A 72 -10.46 2.17 -7.96
CA THR A 72 -11.70 2.95 -7.87
C THR A 72 -12.68 2.13 -7.04
N LEU A 73 -13.24 2.74 -5.99
CA LEU A 73 -14.15 2.09 -5.05
C LEU A 73 -15.58 2.58 -5.31
N PRO A 74 -16.56 1.67 -5.47
CA PRO A 74 -17.93 2.04 -5.77
C PRO A 74 -18.65 2.63 -4.56
N TYR A 75 -18.41 2.09 -3.36
CA TYR A 75 -18.98 2.56 -2.10
C TYR A 75 -18.03 2.26 -0.94
N GLY A 76 -18.04 3.09 0.11
CA GLY A 76 -17.20 2.84 1.28
C GLY A 76 -17.25 3.88 2.39
N ILE A 77 -16.62 3.55 3.50
CA ILE A 77 -16.46 4.41 4.66
C ILE A 77 -14.96 4.69 4.85
N ILE A 78 -14.59 5.96 5.07
CA ILE A 78 -13.21 6.39 5.26
C ILE A 78 -12.99 6.83 6.71
N ASP A 79 -11.93 6.34 7.33
CA ASP A 79 -11.40 6.90 8.58
C ASP A 79 -10.20 7.81 8.26
N LEU A 80 -10.33 9.09 8.62
CA LEU A 80 -9.30 10.11 8.39
C LEU A 80 -8.49 10.43 9.65
N VAL A 81 -8.82 9.82 10.80
CA VAL A 81 -8.07 10.07 12.03
C VAL A 81 -6.70 9.37 11.93
N PRO A 82 -5.59 10.11 12.07
CA PRO A 82 -4.27 9.51 12.01
C PRO A 82 -4.04 8.58 13.21
N PRO A 83 -3.38 7.42 13.01
CA PRO A 83 -2.95 6.55 14.10
C PRO A 83 -2.12 7.30 15.17
N PRO A 84 -2.20 6.90 16.46
CA PRO A 84 -1.57 7.63 17.59
C PRO A 84 -0.07 7.87 17.46
N TYR A 85 0.64 6.99 16.72
CA TYR A 85 2.09 7.00 16.57
C TYR A 85 2.55 7.34 15.15
N SER A 86 1.64 7.67 14.24
CA SER A 86 1.99 8.00 12.87
C SER A 86 1.93 9.51 12.65
N LYS A 87 2.93 10.04 11.94
CA LYS A 87 2.79 11.38 11.37
C LYS A 87 1.67 11.35 10.35
N SER A 88 0.71 12.27 10.48
CA SER A 88 -0.27 12.50 9.44
C SER A 88 0.46 12.96 8.18
N ASP A 89 0.17 12.33 7.05
CA ASP A 89 0.74 12.65 5.73
C ASP A 89 -0.42 12.94 4.78
N LEU A 90 -0.24 13.89 3.87
CA LEU A 90 -1.25 14.29 2.89
C LEU A 90 -1.74 13.08 2.08
N ALA A 91 -0.84 12.14 1.76
CA ALA A 91 -1.18 10.90 1.07
C ALA A 91 -2.20 10.05 1.85
N ASN A 92 -2.14 10.05 3.18
CA ASN A 92 -3.06 9.28 4.02
C ASN A 92 -4.50 9.77 3.92
N VAL A 93 -4.70 11.02 3.50
CA VAL A 93 -6.01 11.68 3.35
C VAL A 93 -6.45 11.72 1.89
N TYR A 94 -5.57 12.16 1.00
CA TYR A 94 -5.87 12.32 -0.42
C TYR A 94 -6.12 10.98 -1.12
N VAL A 95 -5.31 9.97 -0.84
CA VAL A 95 -5.43 8.66 -1.51
C VAL A 95 -6.79 8.02 -1.24
N PRO A 96 -7.30 7.85 0.00
CA PRO A 96 -8.58 7.20 0.21
C PRO A 96 -9.76 8.00 -0.37
N ILE A 97 -9.74 9.34 -0.26
CA ILE A 97 -10.81 10.20 -0.81
C ILE A 97 -10.85 10.08 -2.34
N SER A 98 -9.69 10.12 -3.00
CA SER A 98 -9.59 10.02 -4.47
C SER A 98 -9.95 8.65 -5.04
N ARG A 99 -10.29 7.64 -4.21
CA ARG A 99 -10.76 6.35 -4.72
C ARG A 99 -12.24 6.37 -5.08
N PHE A 100 -12.99 7.37 -4.63
CA PHE A 100 -14.43 7.48 -4.85
C PHE A 100 -14.71 8.47 -5.98
N THR A 101 -15.69 8.16 -6.83
CA THR A 101 -16.06 9.00 -7.99
C THR A 101 -17.03 10.11 -7.63
N SER A 102 -17.77 9.98 -6.51
CA SER A 102 -18.72 10.98 -6.04
C SER A 102 -18.73 11.10 -4.52
N ARG A 103 -19.26 12.21 -4.02
CA ARG A 103 -19.47 12.40 -2.58
C ARG A 103 -20.47 11.39 -2.00
N ASN A 104 -21.51 11.02 -2.76
CA ASN A 104 -22.58 10.14 -2.30
C ASN A 104 -22.13 8.67 -2.17
N THR A 105 -21.00 8.33 -2.81
CA THR A 105 -20.38 7.00 -2.73
C THR A 105 -19.45 6.81 -1.54
N MET A 106 -19.26 7.84 -0.70
CA MET A 106 -18.41 7.74 0.48
C MET A 106 -19.04 8.35 1.74
N SER A 107 -18.67 7.81 2.89
CA SER A 107 -19.00 8.38 4.19
C SER A 107 -17.75 8.47 5.07
N ILE A 108 -17.71 9.45 5.97
CA ILE A 108 -16.61 9.59 6.92
C ILE A 108 -17.01 8.88 8.22
N LEU A 109 -16.14 8.00 8.72
CA LEU A 109 -16.44 7.13 9.86
C LEU A 109 -16.69 7.92 11.15
N ARG A 110 -15.88 8.95 11.40
CA ARG A 110 -15.87 9.72 12.65
C ARG A 110 -15.35 11.14 12.43
N HIS A 111 -15.60 12.00 13.41
CA HIS A 111 -15.03 13.34 13.43
C HIS A 111 -13.50 13.28 13.43
N PHE A 112 -12.86 14.20 12.69
CA PHE A 112 -11.42 14.35 12.58
C PHE A 112 -11.06 15.84 12.65
N PRO A 113 -9.88 16.20 13.20
CA PRO A 113 -9.48 17.59 13.32
C PRO A 113 -9.19 18.19 11.94
N ARG A 114 -9.56 19.46 11.73
CA ARG A 114 -9.37 20.16 10.44
C ARG A 114 -7.91 20.18 9.98
N SER A 115 -6.96 20.18 10.91
CA SER A 115 -5.52 20.11 10.64
C SER A 115 -5.08 18.93 9.77
N VAL A 116 -5.87 17.84 9.73
CA VAL A 116 -5.64 16.69 8.84
C VAL A 116 -5.82 17.06 7.36
N LEU A 117 -6.66 18.04 7.04
CA LEU A 117 -6.85 18.53 5.67
C LEU A 117 -5.85 19.62 5.28
N ASP A 118 -5.33 20.35 6.27
CA ASP A 118 -4.46 21.51 6.03
C ASP A 118 -2.98 21.11 5.80
N GLN A 119 -2.74 19.83 5.54
CA GLN A 119 -1.39 19.31 5.30
C GLN A 119 -0.88 19.73 3.93
N LYS A 120 0.29 20.37 3.92
CA LYS A 120 0.93 20.79 2.67
C LYS A 120 1.73 19.64 2.07
N PRO A 121 1.75 19.50 0.73
CA PRO A 121 2.67 18.61 0.06
C PRO A 121 4.12 18.95 0.43
N HIS A 122 5.00 17.94 0.42
CA HIS A 122 6.43 18.16 0.59
C HIS A 122 6.96 19.15 -0.46
N PRO A 123 7.87 20.09 -0.10
CA PRO A 123 8.41 21.08 -1.03
C PRO A 123 8.95 20.48 -2.33
N ASP A 124 9.62 19.32 -2.25
CA ASP A 124 10.14 18.61 -3.43
C ASP A 124 9.04 18.13 -4.39
N MET A 125 7.85 17.78 -3.88
CA MET A 125 6.72 17.44 -4.74
C MET A 125 6.18 18.69 -5.46
N ILE A 126 6.20 19.83 -4.79
CA ILE A 126 5.75 21.11 -5.37
C ILE A 126 6.74 21.57 -6.44
N SER A 127 8.05 21.48 -6.20
CA SER A 127 9.06 21.81 -7.20
C SER A 127 8.99 20.89 -8.41
N GLU A 128 8.76 19.60 -8.20
CA GLU A 128 8.59 18.64 -9.29
C GLU A 128 7.32 18.93 -10.12
N LEU A 129 6.19 19.25 -9.47
CA LEU A 129 4.97 19.65 -10.19
C LEU A 129 5.21 20.87 -11.09
N LYS A 130 5.91 21.90 -10.57
CA LYS A 130 6.28 23.08 -11.36
C LYS A 130 7.20 22.74 -12.53
N ARG A 131 8.16 21.84 -12.32
CA ARG A 131 9.06 21.37 -13.39
C ARG A 131 8.28 20.68 -14.51
N LEU A 132 7.28 19.86 -14.15
CA LEU A 132 6.41 19.17 -15.11
C LEU A 132 5.51 20.15 -15.87
N GLU A 133 4.98 21.17 -15.19
CA GLU A 133 4.17 22.22 -15.81
C GLU A 133 4.96 23.03 -16.84
N ASN A 134 6.17 23.49 -16.46
CA ASN A 134 7.07 24.19 -17.39
C ASN A 134 7.43 23.32 -18.62
N LEU A 135 7.67 22.02 -18.41
CA LEU A 135 7.94 21.08 -19.50
C LEU A 135 6.72 20.90 -20.41
N TYR A 136 5.52 20.87 -19.84
CA TYR A 136 4.29 20.77 -20.63
C TYR A 136 4.13 22.00 -21.53
N GLU A 137 4.29 23.21 -20.99
CA GLU A 137 4.20 24.46 -21.74
C GLU A 137 5.22 24.52 -22.89
N GLN A 138 6.48 24.20 -22.62
CA GLN A 138 7.53 24.17 -23.65
C GLN A 138 7.24 23.19 -24.80
N ASN A 139 6.56 22.08 -24.51
CA ASN A 139 6.22 21.08 -25.52
C ASN A 139 4.92 21.41 -26.26
N GLN A 140 4.07 22.31 -25.76
CA GLN A 140 2.90 22.79 -26.51
C GLN A 140 3.30 23.72 -27.66
N ASP A 141 4.42 24.41 -27.57
CA ASP A 141 4.94 25.30 -28.63
C ASP A 141 5.56 24.54 -29.82
N ILE A 142 5.68 23.22 -29.75
CA ILE A 142 6.37 22.36 -30.74
C ILE A 142 5.36 21.60 -31.63
N ILE A 143 4.05 21.63 -31.32
CA ILE A 143 2.97 20.98 -32.10
C ILE A 143 2.10 22.04 -32.77
#